data_AF-A0A243W8S1-F1
#
_entry.id   AF-A0A243W8S1-F1
#
_cell.length_a   1.000
_cell.length_b   1.000
_cell.length_c   1.000
_cell.angle_alpha   90.00
_cell.angle_beta   90.00
_cell.angle_gamma   90.00
#
_symmetry.space_group_name_H-M   'P 1'
#
loop_
_entity.id
_entity.type
_entity.pdbx_description
1 polymer ?
#
loop_
_entity_poly.entity_id
_entity_poly.type
_entity_poly.pdbx_seq_one_letter_code
_entity_poly.pdbx_strand_id
1 'polypeptide(L)'
;MRKLQQRLERALIDIKSTEWNHFERFASGFLSDDYPDLRTTASGAGDLGRDAELFSYDGKPNIMFQYSVTPDWNFKIKQTIKRIKENFPNILMLIYATNQEIGAGGDKIKTLMLTDHNVIVDIRDRNWFIERCTSSKSKQESSENLYDKIIDPITLNENIISNNSEVFDNIESRAALVFLELQLQDDTRDKGLTKLSFEALVRAALRGTDSKNRLSRLSLHERVHLMLPAHEMSEIQKNVDTAVNRLSKKVIKHWKQEDNFCLSHEENIRINDQLLSISLSEEKLYEEIKSIISKIILTDDETFKIISKRLKRLIETFLLARGEVFASTVENKTQYQINREEDLDKYIINDINKNKLTKNEESLISSKVLNSSYTNFLSISIVSILRDSGEELRTHLRRMADTYTMMAFLRETPDVQSAVNKMFSHGSIWLDTGIILFLLAESLSEEELQFTLLVKAATKTGIRFFVTQGVLEEVERHLNRCITYINMPNSQWEGNIPFLYSIYI
;
A
#
# COMPACT_ATOMS: atom_id res chain seq x y z
N MET A 1 -18.22 -7.69 -7.65
CA MET A 1 -18.65 -6.28 -7.53
C MET A 1 -17.47 -5.37 -7.21
N ARG A 2 -16.86 -5.42 -6.00
CA ARG A 2 -15.71 -4.54 -5.62
C ARG A 2 -14.49 -4.59 -6.57
N LYS A 3 -14.19 -5.77 -7.14
CA LYS A 3 -13.06 -5.97 -8.07
C LYS A 3 -13.19 -5.19 -9.38
N LEU A 4 -14.37 -5.21 -10.01
CA LEU A 4 -14.60 -4.49 -11.26
C LEU A 4 -14.51 -2.97 -11.05
N GLN A 5 -15.01 -2.50 -9.90
CA GLN A 5 -14.90 -1.10 -9.50
C GLN A 5 -13.44 -0.66 -9.39
N GLN A 6 -12.60 -1.45 -8.70
CA GLN A 6 -11.17 -1.17 -8.55
C GLN A 6 -10.42 -1.19 -9.89
N ARG A 7 -10.74 -2.15 -10.77
CA ARG A 7 -10.17 -2.20 -12.14
C ARG A 7 -10.52 -0.94 -12.93
N LEU A 8 -11.79 -0.57 -12.95
CA LEU A 8 -12.24 0.62 -13.67
C LEU A 8 -11.63 1.89 -13.08
N GLU A 9 -11.59 2.01 -11.75
CA GLU A 9 -10.96 3.12 -11.05
C GLU A 9 -9.50 3.31 -11.48
N ARG A 10 -8.71 2.22 -11.48
CA ARG A 10 -7.32 2.26 -11.94
C ARG A 10 -7.21 2.71 -13.40
N ALA A 11 -8.03 2.14 -14.29
CA ALA A 11 -8.00 2.48 -15.71
C ALA A 11 -8.36 3.97 -15.95
N LEU A 12 -9.30 4.52 -15.18
CA LEU A 12 -9.68 5.93 -15.25
C LEU A 12 -8.62 6.87 -14.67
N ILE A 13 -7.82 6.42 -13.70
CA ILE A 13 -6.67 7.16 -13.16
C ILE A 13 -5.52 7.19 -14.17
N ASP A 14 -5.19 6.04 -14.77
CA ASP A 14 -3.99 5.89 -15.59
C ASP A 14 -4.14 6.36 -17.04
N ILE A 15 -5.38 6.57 -17.52
CA ILE A 15 -5.63 7.01 -18.89
C ILE A 15 -5.05 8.39 -19.17
N LYS A 16 -4.22 8.48 -20.21
CA LYS A 16 -3.53 9.71 -20.60
C LYS A 16 -4.37 10.54 -21.56
N SER A 17 -4.05 11.84 -21.65
CA SER A 17 -4.71 12.75 -22.60
C SER A 17 -4.56 12.32 -24.07
N THR A 18 -3.51 11.58 -24.40
CA THR A 18 -3.26 11.01 -25.73
C THR A 18 -4.17 9.83 -26.07
N GLU A 19 -4.79 9.20 -25.06
CA GLU A 19 -5.63 8.00 -25.15
C GLU A 19 -7.12 8.33 -25.09
N TRP A 20 -7.48 9.59 -25.39
CA TRP A 20 -8.84 10.12 -25.33
C TRP A 20 -9.86 9.26 -26.11
N ASN A 21 -9.44 8.69 -27.24
CA ASN A 21 -10.26 7.80 -28.08
C ASN A 21 -10.74 6.53 -27.35
N HIS A 22 -9.94 6.01 -26.41
CA HIS A 22 -10.33 4.86 -25.59
C HIS A 22 -11.39 5.26 -24.57
N PHE A 23 -11.26 6.46 -23.98
CA PHE A 23 -12.25 7.01 -23.07
C PHE A 23 -13.59 7.28 -23.76
N GLU A 24 -13.60 7.87 -24.96
CA GLU A 24 -14.84 8.18 -25.67
C GLU A 24 -15.64 6.93 -26.04
N ARG A 25 -14.94 5.89 -26.52
CA ARG A 25 -15.56 4.60 -26.84
C ARG A 25 -16.12 3.94 -25.59
N PHE A 26 -15.39 4.03 -24.47
CA PHE A 26 -15.87 3.58 -23.16
C PHE A 26 -17.13 4.35 -22.74
N ALA A 27 -17.08 5.68 -22.71
CA ALA A 27 -18.17 6.52 -22.23
C ALA A 27 -19.43 6.33 -23.10
N SER A 28 -19.28 6.26 -24.42
CA SER A 28 -20.40 5.99 -25.33
C SER A 28 -21.03 4.62 -25.10
N GLY A 29 -20.21 3.57 -24.97
CA GLY A 29 -20.70 2.22 -24.66
C GLY A 29 -21.39 2.15 -23.30
N PHE A 30 -20.80 2.79 -22.29
CA PHE A 30 -21.32 2.81 -20.93
C PHE A 30 -22.66 3.57 -20.84
N LEU A 31 -22.80 4.68 -21.56
CA LEU A 31 -24.00 5.52 -21.56
C LEU A 31 -25.11 5.00 -22.47
N SER A 32 -24.80 4.15 -23.46
CA SER A 32 -25.80 3.58 -24.39
C SER A 32 -26.94 2.82 -23.70
N ASP A 33 -26.67 2.27 -22.52
CA ASP A 33 -27.66 1.57 -21.70
C ASP A 33 -28.68 2.55 -21.07
N ASP A 34 -28.22 3.73 -20.66
CA ASP A 34 -29.08 4.79 -20.11
C ASP A 34 -29.73 5.63 -21.24
N TYR A 35 -29.11 5.67 -22.42
CA TYR A 35 -29.52 6.44 -23.59
C TYR A 35 -29.48 5.60 -24.88
N PRO A 36 -30.50 4.77 -25.15
CA PRO A 36 -30.52 3.85 -26.30
C PRO A 36 -30.42 4.54 -27.67
N ASP A 37 -30.89 5.78 -27.75
CA ASP A 37 -30.89 6.62 -28.96
C ASP A 37 -29.62 7.47 -29.12
N LEU A 38 -28.56 7.18 -28.36
CA LEU A 38 -27.29 7.88 -28.42
C LEU A 38 -26.58 7.63 -29.76
N ARG A 39 -26.17 8.70 -30.44
CA ARG A 39 -25.43 8.66 -31.70
C ARG A 39 -24.09 9.35 -31.54
N THR A 40 -23.01 8.63 -31.78
CA THR A 40 -21.65 9.17 -31.77
C THR A 40 -21.40 10.02 -33.02
N THR A 41 -20.83 11.21 -32.87
CA THR A 41 -20.56 12.12 -33.99
C THR A 41 -19.22 11.82 -34.65
N ALA A 42 -19.00 10.58 -35.08
CA ALA A 42 -17.75 10.18 -35.73
C ALA A 42 -17.67 10.73 -37.17
N SER A 43 -17.19 11.96 -37.36
CA SER A 43 -16.83 12.46 -38.70
C SER A 43 -15.54 13.30 -38.68
N GLY A 44 -14.69 13.13 -39.70
CA GLY A 44 -13.40 13.81 -39.83
C GLY A 44 -13.45 15.33 -40.06
N ALA A 45 -14.65 15.95 -40.00
CA ALA A 45 -14.87 17.39 -40.20
C ALA A 45 -14.89 18.20 -38.89
N GLY A 46 -14.58 17.57 -37.75
CA GLY A 46 -14.54 18.21 -36.44
C GLY A 46 -15.87 18.16 -35.70
N ASP A 47 -15.79 17.93 -34.40
CA ASP A 47 -16.94 17.61 -33.53
C ASP A 47 -17.84 18.80 -33.16
N LEU A 48 -17.55 20.01 -33.65
CA LEU A 48 -18.27 21.26 -33.29
C LEU A 48 -18.49 21.45 -31.77
N GLY A 49 -17.67 20.78 -30.94
CA GLY A 49 -17.76 20.77 -29.48
C GLY A 49 -18.66 19.70 -28.85
N ARG A 50 -19.04 18.62 -29.54
CA ARG A 50 -19.78 17.48 -28.96
C ARG A 50 -19.28 16.16 -29.53
N ASP A 51 -19.29 15.10 -28.73
CA ASP A 51 -18.78 13.79 -29.14
C ASP A 51 -19.91 12.77 -29.37
N ALA A 52 -21.10 13.05 -28.81
CA ALA A 52 -22.33 12.36 -29.13
C ALA A 52 -23.57 13.25 -28.92
N GLU A 53 -24.70 12.84 -29.49
CA GLU A 53 -25.99 13.50 -29.35
C GLU A 53 -27.11 12.46 -29.20
N LEU A 54 -28.18 12.84 -28.50
CA LEU A 54 -29.39 12.02 -28.46
C LEU A 54 -30.21 12.27 -29.71
N PHE A 55 -30.70 11.21 -30.37
CA PHE A 55 -31.52 11.36 -31.58
C PHE A 55 -32.71 12.30 -31.35
N SER A 56 -32.91 13.22 -32.30
CA SER A 56 -34.13 14.01 -32.42
C SER A 56 -34.72 13.85 -33.81
N TYR A 57 -36.03 13.70 -33.91
CA TYR A 57 -36.74 13.49 -35.17
C TYR A 57 -36.63 14.70 -36.12
N ASP A 58 -36.43 15.90 -35.57
CA ASP A 58 -36.30 17.16 -36.32
C ASP A 58 -34.84 17.51 -36.66
N GLY A 59 -33.88 16.65 -36.31
CA GLY A 59 -32.46 16.88 -36.52
C GLY A 59 -31.86 17.99 -35.63
N LYS A 60 -32.59 18.45 -34.60
CA LYS A 60 -32.12 19.45 -33.63
C LYS A 60 -32.04 18.82 -32.24
N PRO A 61 -30.95 18.12 -31.92
CA PRO A 61 -30.78 17.50 -30.62
C PRO A 61 -30.64 18.57 -29.53
N ASN A 62 -31.43 18.43 -28.46
CA ASN A 62 -31.38 19.34 -27.31
C ASN A 62 -30.50 18.80 -26.17
N ILE A 63 -30.06 17.55 -26.26
CA ILE A 63 -29.18 16.87 -25.30
C ILE A 63 -27.92 16.46 -26.04
N MET A 64 -26.77 16.93 -25.55
CA MET A 64 -25.46 16.65 -26.13
C MET A 64 -24.53 16.05 -25.10
N PHE A 65 -23.57 15.28 -25.58
CA PHE A 65 -22.56 14.63 -24.77
C PHE A 65 -21.18 15.18 -25.15
N GLN A 66 -20.38 15.47 -24.13
CA GLN A 66 -18.96 15.75 -24.27
C GLN A 66 -18.21 14.83 -23.32
N TYR A 67 -17.25 14.11 -23.89
CA TYR A 67 -16.29 13.27 -23.21
C TYR A 67 -14.97 14.02 -23.08
N SER A 68 -14.31 13.89 -21.94
CA SER A 68 -13.05 14.60 -21.73
C SER A 68 -12.15 13.88 -20.75
N VAL A 69 -10.87 13.84 -21.10
CA VAL A 69 -9.77 13.39 -20.24
C VAL A 69 -8.91 14.54 -19.71
N THR A 70 -9.38 15.79 -19.85
CA THR A 70 -8.59 17.00 -19.53
C THR A 70 -8.68 17.33 -18.04
N PRO A 71 -7.54 17.56 -17.34
CA PRO A 71 -7.56 17.92 -15.92
C PRO A 71 -8.29 19.23 -15.61
N ASP A 72 -8.16 20.24 -16.46
CA ASP A 72 -8.90 21.51 -16.35
C ASP A 72 -10.31 21.39 -16.93
N TRP A 73 -11.15 20.63 -16.21
CA TRP A 73 -12.55 20.40 -16.57
C TRP A 73 -13.39 21.68 -16.54
N ASN A 74 -13.05 22.66 -15.68
CA ASN A 74 -13.81 23.90 -15.54
C ASN A 74 -13.67 24.76 -16.80
N PHE A 75 -12.44 24.97 -17.27
CA PHE A 75 -12.19 25.66 -18.51
C PHE A 75 -12.80 24.91 -19.71
N LYS A 76 -12.67 23.58 -19.73
CA LYS A 76 -13.19 22.74 -20.81
C LYS A 76 -14.72 22.87 -20.94
N ILE A 77 -15.47 22.76 -19.85
CA ILE A 77 -16.95 22.89 -19.86
C ILE A 77 -17.37 24.26 -20.40
N LYS A 78 -16.74 25.34 -19.94
CA LYS A 78 -17.00 26.72 -20.42
C LYS A 78 -16.75 26.83 -21.93
N GLN A 79 -15.63 26.31 -22.40
CA GLN A 79 -15.27 26.36 -23.81
C GLN A 79 -16.24 25.53 -24.67
N THR A 80 -16.61 24.34 -24.20
CA THR A 80 -17.58 23.46 -24.89
C THR A 80 -18.94 24.14 -25.01
N ILE A 81 -19.49 24.71 -23.93
CA ILE A 81 -20.81 25.36 -23.98
C ILE A 81 -20.82 26.57 -24.92
N LYS A 82 -19.74 27.37 -24.93
CA LYS A 82 -19.61 28.49 -25.86
C LYS A 82 -19.67 28.00 -27.32
N ARG A 83 -18.90 26.97 -27.68
CA ARG A 83 -18.88 26.38 -29.02
C ARG A 83 -20.21 25.73 -29.40
N ILE A 84 -20.85 25.03 -28.45
CA ILE A 84 -22.13 24.39 -28.70
C ILE A 84 -23.21 25.46 -28.92
N LYS A 85 -23.27 26.54 -28.13
CA LYS A 85 -24.28 27.60 -28.33
C LYS A 85 -24.14 28.31 -29.69
N GLU A 86 -22.91 28.46 -30.18
CA GLU A 86 -22.64 29.04 -31.51
C GLU A 86 -23.23 28.17 -32.64
N ASN A 87 -23.17 26.83 -32.51
CA ASN A 87 -23.61 25.88 -33.54
C ASN A 87 -25.03 25.33 -33.31
N PHE A 88 -25.49 25.31 -32.06
CA PHE A 88 -26.73 24.70 -31.57
C PHE A 88 -27.37 25.60 -30.50
N PRO A 89 -28.05 26.67 -30.92
CA PRO A 89 -28.59 27.66 -29.98
C PRO A 89 -29.66 27.09 -29.03
N ASN A 90 -30.32 26.00 -29.43
CA ASN A 90 -31.43 25.36 -28.72
C ASN A 90 -31.02 24.25 -27.74
N ILE A 91 -29.72 24.07 -27.45
CA ILE A 91 -29.30 23.10 -26.44
C ILE A 91 -29.96 23.39 -25.09
N LEU A 92 -30.50 22.34 -24.46
CA LEU A 92 -31.08 22.37 -23.12
C LEU A 92 -30.13 21.74 -22.09
N MET A 93 -29.44 20.66 -22.47
CA MET A 93 -28.62 19.89 -21.56
C MET A 93 -27.31 19.43 -22.20
N LEU A 94 -26.22 19.60 -21.46
CA LEU A 94 -24.92 19.01 -21.74
C LEU A 94 -24.61 17.95 -20.69
N ILE A 95 -24.43 16.71 -21.12
CA ILE A 95 -23.89 15.63 -20.31
C ILE A 95 -22.37 15.63 -20.50
N TYR A 96 -21.65 16.10 -19.49
CA TYR A 96 -20.20 16.14 -19.48
C TYR A 96 -19.65 14.91 -18.76
N ALA A 97 -19.08 13.97 -19.51
CA ALA A 97 -18.50 12.75 -18.96
C ALA A 97 -16.97 12.85 -18.91
N THR A 98 -16.36 12.52 -17.78
CA THR A 98 -14.91 12.65 -17.60
C THR A 98 -14.32 11.58 -16.70
N ASN A 99 -13.05 11.23 -16.92
CA ASN A 99 -12.27 10.37 -16.04
C ASN A 99 -11.73 11.11 -14.80
N GLN A 100 -11.88 12.44 -14.75
CA GLN A 100 -11.47 13.25 -13.60
C GLN A 100 -12.48 13.12 -12.46
N GLU A 101 -12.03 13.31 -11.23
CA GLU A 101 -12.92 13.45 -10.06
C GLU A 101 -13.23 14.93 -9.83
N ILE A 102 -14.52 15.28 -9.83
CA ILE A 102 -14.98 16.66 -9.71
C ILE A 102 -15.70 16.85 -8.38
N GLY A 103 -16.58 15.92 -8.00
CA GLY A 103 -17.36 15.98 -6.76
C GLY A 103 -18.13 17.30 -6.62
N ALA A 104 -18.17 17.84 -5.40
CA ALA A 104 -18.87 19.08 -5.07
C ALA A 104 -18.29 20.34 -5.78
N GLY A 105 -17.08 20.25 -6.34
CA GLY A 105 -16.50 21.33 -7.13
C GLY A 105 -17.33 21.71 -8.35
N GLY A 106 -18.13 20.76 -8.87
CA GLY A 106 -18.97 20.94 -10.06
C GLY A 106 -20.20 21.83 -9.84
N ASP A 107 -20.68 22.02 -8.61
CA ASP A 107 -21.96 22.71 -8.37
C ASP A 107 -21.92 24.19 -8.76
N LYS A 108 -20.76 24.83 -8.56
CA LYS A 108 -20.53 26.22 -8.97
C LYS A 108 -20.65 26.38 -10.48
N ILE A 109 -20.09 25.46 -11.27
CA ILE A 109 -20.15 25.57 -12.73
C ILE A 109 -21.54 25.22 -13.27
N LYS A 110 -22.24 24.24 -12.67
CA LYS A 110 -23.63 23.92 -13.02
C LYS A 110 -24.54 25.15 -12.87
N THR A 111 -24.40 25.85 -11.74
CA THR A 111 -25.16 27.08 -11.47
C THR A 111 -24.83 28.17 -12.48
N LEU A 112 -23.53 28.41 -12.74
CA LEU A 112 -23.08 29.46 -13.66
C LEU A 112 -23.54 29.21 -15.12
N MET A 113 -23.49 27.97 -15.59
CA MET A 113 -23.94 27.63 -16.95
C MET A 113 -25.45 27.76 -17.11
N LEU A 114 -26.21 27.46 -16.05
CA LEU A 114 -27.66 27.65 -16.05
C LEU A 114 -28.02 29.14 -16.09
N THR A 115 -27.35 30.00 -15.29
CA THR A 115 -27.64 31.44 -15.27
C THR A 115 -27.20 32.15 -16.54
N ASP A 116 -26.01 31.85 -17.06
CA ASP A 116 -25.39 32.65 -18.12
C ASP A 116 -25.80 32.18 -19.52
N HIS A 117 -26.10 30.89 -19.67
CA HIS A 117 -26.35 30.27 -20.97
C HIS A 117 -27.69 29.51 -21.07
N ASN A 118 -28.44 29.39 -19.96
CA ASN A 118 -29.67 28.60 -19.87
C ASN A 118 -29.46 27.15 -20.33
N VAL A 119 -28.31 26.55 -19.95
CA VAL A 119 -27.96 25.16 -20.25
C VAL A 119 -27.76 24.40 -18.95
N ILE A 120 -28.45 23.26 -18.81
CA ILE A 120 -28.24 22.35 -17.69
C ILE A 120 -26.99 21.53 -17.94
N VAL A 121 -26.03 21.56 -17.02
CA VAL A 121 -24.83 20.71 -17.09
C VAL A 121 -24.99 19.55 -16.12
N ASP A 122 -24.99 18.35 -16.67
CA ASP A 122 -24.96 17.12 -15.90
C ASP A 122 -23.56 16.50 -15.98
N ILE A 123 -22.89 16.42 -14.83
CA ILE A 123 -21.49 16.00 -14.73
C ILE A 123 -21.47 14.53 -14.33
N ARG A 124 -20.88 13.70 -15.19
CA ARG A 124 -20.65 12.27 -14.99
C ARG A 124 -19.15 12.06 -14.81
N ASP A 125 -18.68 12.23 -13.58
CA ASP A 125 -17.27 12.16 -13.21
C ASP A 125 -16.83 10.72 -12.91
N ARG A 126 -15.56 10.54 -12.52
CA ARG A 126 -14.97 9.23 -12.21
C ARG A 126 -15.82 8.40 -11.23
N ASN A 127 -16.26 9.02 -10.14
CA ASN A 127 -17.02 8.33 -9.10
C ASN A 127 -18.38 7.86 -9.64
N TRP A 128 -19.02 8.66 -10.51
CA TRP A 128 -20.26 8.27 -11.16
C TRP A 128 -20.15 6.97 -11.97
N PHE A 129 -19.05 6.80 -12.73
CA PHE A 129 -18.77 5.58 -13.50
C PHE A 129 -18.51 4.37 -12.59
N ILE A 130 -17.71 4.54 -11.54
CA ILE A 130 -17.34 3.48 -10.61
C ILE A 130 -18.58 2.93 -9.86
N GLU A 131 -19.47 3.82 -9.41
CA GLU A 131 -20.70 3.41 -8.73
C GLU A 131 -21.62 2.56 -9.61
N ARG A 132 -21.65 2.83 -10.92
CA ARG A 132 -22.63 2.26 -11.86
C ARG A 132 -22.07 1.16 -12.75
N CYS A 133 -20.78 0.85 -12.67
CA CYS A 133 -20.15 -0.13 -13.55
C CYS A 133 -20.75 -1.55 -13.45
N THR A 134 -21.43 -1.85 -12.34
CA THR A 134 -22.08 -3.15 -12.12
C THR A 134 -23.58 -3.16 -12.44
N SER A 135 -24.19 -2.02 -12.79
CA SER A 135 -25.66 -1.91 -12.90
C SER A 135 -26.25 -2.65 -14.10
N SER A 136 -25.46 -2.91 -15.14
CA SER A 136 -25.88 -3.69 -16.31
C SER A 136 -24.71 -4.42 -16.94
N LYS A 137 -25.01 -5.45 -17.75
CA LYS A 137 -23.99 -6.25 -18.43
C LYS A 137 -23.18 -5.43 -19.44
N SER A 138 -23.84 -4.51 -20.15
CA SER A 138 -23.18 -3.60 -21.10
C SER A 138 -22.14 -2.70 -20.42
N LYS A 139 -22.48 -2.16 -19.24
CA LYS A 139 -21.56 -1.34 -18.43
C LYS A 139 -20.38 -2.16 -17.90
N GLN A 140 -20.62 -3.41 -17.51
CA GLN A 140 -19.55 -4.33 -17.07
C GLN A 140 -18.57 -4.60 -18.22
N GLU A 141 -19.08 -5.00 -19.39
CA GLU A 141 -18.25 -5.29 -20.57
C GLU A 141 -17.48 -4.04 -21.05
N SER A 142 -18.11 -2.87 -21.04
CA SER A 142 -17.43 -1.61 -21.39
C SER A 142 -16.29 -1.29 -20.42
N SER A 143 -16.50 -1.52 -19.12
CA SER A 143 -15.51 -1.28 -18.07
C SER A 143 -14.31 -2.23 -18.17
N GLU A 144 -14.55 -3.52 -18.41
CA GLU A 144 -13.48 -4.52 -18.61
C GLU A 144 -12.67 -4.21 -19.87
N ASN A 145 -13.33 -3.83 -20.97
CA ASN A 145 -12.66 -3.45 -22.21
C ASN A 145 -11.77 -2.22 -22.08
N LEU A 146 -12.14 -1.24 -21.23
CA LEU A 146 -11.29 -0.09 -20.97
C LEU A 146 -10.05 -0.52 -20.17
N TYR A 147 -10.25 -1.32 -19.12
CA TYR A 147 -9.17 -1.86 -18.30
C TYR A 147 -8.14 -2.60 -19.14
N ASP A 148 -8.57 -3.56 -19.97
CA ASP A 148 -7.66 -4.38 -20.79
C ASP A 148 -6.86 -3.56 -21.83
N LYS A 149 -7.36 -2.39 -22.23
CA LYS A 149 -6.70 -1.52 -23.21
C LYS A 149 -5.71 -0.54 -22.59
N ILE A 150 -6.03 -0.02 -21.40
CA ILE A 150 -5.19 0.97 -20.71
C ILE A 150 -4.13 0.28 -19.84
N ILE A 151 -4.48 -0.86 -19.25
CA ILE A 151 -3.65 -1.56 -18.28
C ILE A 151 -3.27 -2.91 -18.87
N ASP A 152 -2.03 -3.03 -19.32
CA ASP A 152 -1.43 -4.34 -19.57
C ASP A 152 -1.15 -5.00 -18.21
N PRO A 153 -1.79 -6.15 -17.89
CA PRO A 153 -1.60 -6.80 -16.59
C PRO A 153 -0.16 -7.24 -16.31
N ILE A 154 0.64 -7.50 -17.35
CA ILE A 154 2.06 -7.82 -17.19
C ILE A 154 2.83 -6.57 -16.75
N THR A 155 2.60 -5.46 -17.46
CA THR A 155 3.21 -4.17 -17.15
C THR A 155 2.82 -3.68 -15.75
N LEU A 156 1.56 -3.87 -15.36
CA LEU A 156 1.09 -3.56 -14.01
C LEU A 156 1.86 -4.35 -12.94
N ASN A 157 2.04 -5.65 -13.13
CA ASN A 157 2.77 -6.49 -12.19
C ASN A 157 4.24 -6.05 -12.06
N GLU A 158 4.91 -5.76 -13.18
CA GLU A 158 6.29 -5.29 -13.16
C GLU A 158 6.42 -3.92 -12.49
N ASN A 159 5.50 -2.99 -12.75
CA ASN A 159 5.50 -1.67 -12.12
C ASN A 159 5.23 -1.73 -10.62
N ILE A 160 4.25 -2.53 -10.19
CA ILE A 160 3.94 -2.67 -8.76
C ILE A 160 5.12 -3.34 -8.06
N ILE A 161 5.63 -4.46 -8.58
CA ILE A 161 6.74 -5.18 -7.95
C ILE A 161 8.01 -4.32 -7.89
N SER A 162 8.31 -3.59 -8.96
CA SER A 162 9.48 -2.70 -8.97
C SER A 162 9.35 -1.54 -7.99
N ASN A 163 8.15 -1.00 -7.80
CA ASN A 163 7.90 0.14 -6.89
C ASN A 163 7.56 -0.25 -5.44
N ASN A 164 7.23 -1.52 -5.16
CA ASN A 164 6.70 -1.92 -3.85
C ASN A 164 7.74 -1.83 -2.71
N SER A 165 9.05 -2.00 -3.00
CA SER A 165 10.09 -1.93 -1.97
C SER A 165 11.43 -1.52 -2.55
N GLU A 166 12.03 -0.45 -2.03
CA GLU A 166 13.39 -0.02 -2.41
C GLU A 166 14.50 -0.72 -1.62
N VAL A 167 14.14 -1.49 -0.58
CA VAL A 167 15.11 -2.13 0.32
C VAL A 167 15.83 -3.32 -0.32
N PHE A 168 15.22 -3.98 -1.30
CA PHE A 168 15.83 -5.09 -2.02
C PHE A 168 16.35 -4.66 -3.39
N ASP A 169 17.58 -5.05 -3.73
CA ASP A 169 18.20 -4.66 -5.01
C ASP A 169 17.70 -5.47 -6.20
N ASN A 170 17.32 -6.74 -5.99
CA ASN A 170 16.86 -7.63 -7.06
C ASN A 170 15.33 -7.71 -7.16
N ILE A 171 14.83 -7.82 -8.39
CA ILE A 171 13.39 -7.89 -8.67
C ILE A 171 12.74 -9.16 -8.12
N GLU A 172 13.51 -10.25 -7.99
CA GLU A 172 13.01 -11.53 -7.49
C GLU A 172 12.67 -11.46 -5.99
N SER A 173 13.48 -10.78 -5.17
CA SER A 173 13.20 -10.58 -3.74
C SER A 173 12.03 -9.61 -3.55
N ARG A 174 11.90 -8.59 -4.40
CA ARG A 174 10.71 -7.71 -4.40
C ARG A 174 9.46 -8.51 -4.76
N ALA A 175 9.53 -9.36 -5.78
CA ALA A 175 8.44 -10.24 -6.17
C ALA A 175 8.09 -11.22 -5.04
N ALA A 176 9.10 -11.82 -4.40
CA ALA A 176 8.89 -12.69 -3.24
C ALA A 176 8.13 -11.95 -2.12
N LEU A 177 8.55 -10.73 -1.77
CA LEU A 177 7.89 -9.92 -0.74
C LEU A 177 6.41 -9.66 -1.09
N VAL A 178 6.14 -9.20 -2.31
CA VAL A 178 4.77 -8.91 -2.77
C VAL A 178 3.89 -10.16 -2.69
N PHE A 179 4.39 -11.30 -3.18
CA PHE A 179 3.61 -12.53 -3.20
C PHE A 179 3.45 -13.16 -1.80
N LEU A 180 4.41 -12.95 -0.90
CA LEU A 180 4.26 -13.31 0.50
C LEU A 180 3.16 -12.48 1.16
N GLU A 181 3.12 -11.17 0.90
CA GLU A 181 2.07 -10.28 1.41
C GLU A 181 0.68 -10.76 0.92
N LEU A 182 0.56 -11.01 -0.40
CA LEU A 182 -0.68 -11.54 -0.99
C LEU A 182 -1.14 -12.83 -0.31
N GLN A 183 -0.21 -13.74 -0.06
CA GLN A 183 -0.52 -15.04 0.50
C GLN A 183 -0.87 -14.98 2.00
N LEU A 184 -0.26 -14.05 2.75
CA LEU A 184 -0.59 -13.77 4.16
C LEU A 184 -1.96 -13.07 4.31
N GLN A 185 -2.37 -12.26 3.32
CA GLN A 185 -3.70 -11.64 3.31
C GLN A 185 -4.82 -12.66 3.06
N ASP A 186 -4.56 -13.67 2.25
CA ASP A 186 -5.52 -14.72 1.90
C ASP A 186 -5.70 -15.77 3.00
N ASP A 187 -4.99 -15.66 4.11
CA ASP A 187 -4.69 -16.81 4.94
C ASP A 187 -5.91 -17.37 5.69
N THR A 188 -6.43 -18.48 5.19
CA THR A 188 -7.21 -19.44 5.96
C THR A 188 -6.25 -20.11 6.94
N ARG A 189 -6.39 -19.77 8.23
CA ARG A 189 -5.55 -20.08 9.41
C ARG A 189 -5.06 -21.54 9.64
N ASP A 190 -5.29 -22.46 8.69
CA ASP A 190 -4.99 -23.89 8.79
C ASP A 190 -3.73 -24.33 8.01
N LYS A 191 -3.04 -23.43 7.31
CA LYS A 191 -1.80 -23.76 6.57
C LYS A 191 -0.55 -23.47 7.42
N GLY A 192 0.43 -24.37 7.36
CA GLY A 192 1.72 -24.14 8.00
C GLY A 192 2.56 -23.10 7.26
N LEU A 193 3.26 -22.23 7.99
CA LEU A 193 4.02 -21.08 7.49
C LEU A 193 5.02 -21.46 6.39
N THR A 194 5.80 -22.52 6.58
CA THR A 194 6.73 -23.02 5.56
C THR A 194 6.04 -23.34 4.24
N LYS A 195 4.86 -23.98 4.31
CA LYS A 195 4.11 -24.37 3.10
C LYS A 195 3.58 -23.14 2.38
N LEU A 196 3.07 -22.19 3.14
CA LEU A 196 2.54 -20.92 2.66
C LEU A 196 3.62 -20.13 1.93
N SER A 197 4.79 -20.00 2.55
CA SER A 197 5.92 -19.26 2.01
C SER A 197 6.39 -19.83 0.68
N PHE A 198 6.66 -21.14 0.58
CA PHE A 198 7.08 -21.72 -0.69
C PHE A 198 5.99 -21.71 -1.77
N GLU A 199 4.70 -21.76 -1.39
CA GLU A 199 3.60 -21.54 -2.33
C GLU A 199 3.58 -20.11 -2.89
N ALA A 200 3.93 -19.10 -2.07
CA ALA A 200 4.07 -17.72 -2.53
C ALA A 200 5.28 -17.55 -3.46
N LEU A 201 6.45 -18.09 -3.09
CA LEU A 201 7.67 -18.00 -3.90
C LEU A 201 7.51 -18.67 -5.28
N VAL A 202 6.83 -19.82 -5.35
CA VAL A 202 6.55 -20.48 -6.63
C VAL A 202 5.64 -19.62 -7.51
N ARG A 203 4.63 -18.96 -6.95
CA ARG A 203 3.80 -18.02 -7.71
C ARG A 203 4.59 -16.81 -8.19
N ALA A 204 5.44 -16.25 -7.32
CA ALA A 204 6.32 -15.15 -7.67
C ALA A 204 7.26 -15.51 -8.84
N ALA A 205 7.80 -16.73 -8.83
CA ALA A 205 8.69 -17.22 -9.88
C ALA A 205 7.97 -17.48 -11.22
N LEU A 206 6.69 -17.88 -11.17
CA LEU A 206 5.83 -18.08 -12.33
C LEU A 206 5.09 -16.80 -12.77
N ARG A 207 5.36 -15.64 -12.17
CA ARG A 207 4.73 -14.37 -12.59
C ARG A 207 4.99 -14.10 -14.08
N GLY A 208 3.98 -13.57 -14.77
CA GLY A 208 4.07 -13.26 -16.20
C GLY A 208 4.16 -14.49 -17.12
N THR A 209 3.98 -15.71 -16.59
CA THR A 209 3.88 -16.92 -17.41
C THR A 209 2.43 -17.16 -17.86
N ASP A 210 2.29 -17.75 -19.04
CA ASP A 210 0.99 -18.17 -19.58
C ASP A 210 1.13 -19.43 -20.43
N SER A 211 0.08 -19.81 -21.16
CA SER A 211 0.13 -21.01 -22.01
C SER A 211 1.15 -20.95 -23.15
N LYS A 212 1.61 -19.74 -23.53
CA LYS A 212 2.57 -19.46 -24.61
C LYS A 212 3.99 -19.24 -24.07
N ASN A 213 4.12 -18.60 -22.91
CA ASN A 213 5.37 -18.31 -22.22
C ASN A 213 5.45 -19.15 -20.93
N ARG A 214 6.04 -20.34 -21.04
CA ARG A 214 6.14 -21.32 -19.94
C ARG A 214 7.54 -21.35 -19.35
N LEU A 215 7.65 -21.82 -18.11
CA LEU A 215 8.92 -21.95 -17.41
C LEU A 215 9.27 -23.42 -17.17
N SER A 216 10.51 -23.81 -17.46
CA SER A 216 11.00 -25.16 -17.15
C SER A 216 11.14 -25.37 -15.65
N ARG A 217 11.12 -26.63 -15.18
CA ARG A 217 11.40 -26.94 -13.76
C ARG A 217 12.72 -26.37 -13.27
N LEU A 218 13.78 -26.52 -14.08
CA LEU A 218 15.12 -26.04 -13.72
C LEU A 218 15.12 -24.51 -13.57
N SER A 219 14.53 -23.79 -14.51
CA SER A 219 14.41 -22.33 -14.44
C SER A 219 13.50 -21.87 -13.29
N LEU A 220 12.50 -22.67 -12.91
CA LEU A 220 11.67 -22.41 -11.72
C LEU A 220 12.50 -22.52 -10.44
N HIS A 221 13.33 -23.56 -10.30
CA HIS A 221 14.23 -23.71 -9.16
C HIS A 221 15.24 -22.56 -9.08
N GLU A 222 15.86 -22.19 -10.20
CA GLU A 222 16.79 -21.06 -10.28
C GLU A 222 16.13 -19.74 -9.86
N ARG A 223 14.93 -19.44 -10.36
CA ARG A 223 14.21 -18.22 -9.97
C ARG A 223 13.91 -18.16 -8.48
N VAL A 224 13.46 -19.27 -7.89
CA VAL A 224 13.20 -19.31 -6.43
C VAL A 224 14.52 -19.20 -5.64
N HIS A 225 15.60 -19.81 -6.10
CA HIS A 225 16.91 -19.67 -5.47
C HIS A 225 17.44 -18.23 -5.51
N LEU A 226 17.17 -17.46 -6.55
CA LEU A 226 17.49 -16.01 -6.60
C LEU A 226 16.76 -15.18 -5.53
N MET A 227 15.61 -15.66 -5.04
CA MET A 227 14.88 -15.04 -3.93
C MET A 227 15.51 -15.37 -2.57
N LEU A 228 16.12 -16.57 -2.47
CA LEU A 228 16.66 -17.16 -1.25
C LEU A 228 18.11 -17.66 -1.49
N PRO A 229 19.07 -16.76 -1.78
CA PRO A 229 20.41 -17.15 -2.23
C PRO A 229 21.27 -17.79 -1.15
N ALA A 230 20.91 -17.64 0.13
CA ALA A 230 21.64 -18.21 1.25
C ALA A 230 21.46 -19.74 1.41
N HIS A 231 20.46 -20.33 0.75
CA HIS A 231 20.11 -21.74 0.90
C HIS A 231 20.71 -22.63 -0.17
N GLU A 232 21.02 -23.87 0.19
CA GLU A 232 21.46 -24.90 -0.74
C GLU A 232 20.39 -25.21 -1.80
N MET A 233 20.81 -25.34 -3.06
CA MET A 233 19.88 -25.59 -4.18
C MET A 233 19.05 -26.86 -3.96
N SER A 234 19.63 -27.91 -3.39
CA SER A 234 18.93 -29.18 -3.14
C SER A 234 17.74 -29.05 -2.18
N GLU A 235 17.84 -28.16 -1.19
CA GLU A 235 16.78 -27.92 -0.22
C GLU A 235 15.67 -27.04 -0.81
N ILE A 236 16.04 -26.05 -1.62
CA ILE A 236 15.09 -25.26 -2.41
C ILE A 236 14.29 -26.16 -3.36
N GLN A 237 14.97 -27.05 -4.10
CA GLN A 237 14.33 -27.98 -5.03
C GLN A 237 13.24 -28.82 -4.35
N LYS A 238 13.56 -29.42 -3.19
CA LYS A 238 12.63 -30.25 -2.42
C LYS A 238 11.37 -29.46 -2.02
N ASN A 239 11.54 -28.26 -1.48
CA ASN A 239 10.42 -27.44 -1.01
C ASN A 239 9.59 -26.87 -2.18
N VAL A 240 10.25 -26.47 -3.28
CA VAL A 240 9.60 -26.01 -4.51
C VAL A 240 8.78 -27.12 -5.15
N ASP A 241 9.34 -28.32 -5.33
CA ASP A 241 8.62 -29.43 -5.94
C ASP A 241 7.40 -29.84 -5.11
N THR A 242 7.53 -29.81 -3.78
CA THR A 242 6.41 -30.05 -2.87
C THR A 242 5.33 -28.98 -3.04
N ALA A 243 5.71 -27.70 -3.18
CA ALA A 243 4.76 -26.60 -3.43
C ALA A 243 4.08 -26.72 -4.80
N VAL A 244 4.82 -27.01 -5.87
CA VAL A 244 4.29 -27.21 -7.23
C VAL A 244 3.26 -28.35 -7.25
N ASN A 245 3.54 -29.45 -6.57
CA ASN A 245 2.60 -30.58 -6.47
C ASN A 245 1.29 -30.18 -5.77
N ARG A 246 1.35 -29.34 -4.72
CA ARG A 246 0.15 -28.84 -4.03
C ARG A 246 -0.65 -27.85 -4.88
N LEU A 247 0.04 -26.99 -5.61
CA LEU A 247 -0.56 -25.95 -6.46
C LEU A 247 -1.07 -26.46 -7.82
N SER A 248 -0.74 -27.70 -8.16
CA SER A 248 -1.12 -28.32 -9.44
C SER A 248 -2.63 -28.32 -9.68
N LYS A 249 -3.01 -28.30 -10.96
CA LYS A 249 -4.39 -28.30 -11.50
C LYS A 249 -5.13 -26.97 -11.37
N LYS A 250 -5.19 -26.37 -10.17
CA LYS A 250 -5.99 -25.15 -9.94
C LYS A 250 -5.18 -23.87 -10.15
N VAL A 251 -3.99 -23.80 -9.54
CA VAL A 251 -3.14 -22.61 -9.54
C VAL A 251 -2.11 -22.70 -10.66
N ILE A 252 -1.49 -23.86 -10.83
CA ILE A 252 -0.44 -24.12 -11.82
C ILE A 252 -0.91 -25.16 -12.83
N LYS A 253 -0.66 -24.88 -14.11
CA LYS A 253 -0.78 -25.83 -15.20
C LYS A 253 0.61 -26.45 -15.49
N HIS A 254 0.65 -27.77 -15.66
CA HIS A 254 1.87 -28.53 -15.89
C HIS A 254 1.80 -29.28 -17.23
N TRP A 255 2.79 -29.04 -18.09
CA TRP A 255 2.97 -29.71 -19.38
C TRP A 255 3.96 -30.85 -19.22
N LYS A 256 3.44 -32.03 -18.89
CA LYS A 256 4.23 -33.21 -18.51
C LYS A 256 5.28 -33.64 -19.55
N GLN A 257 5.02 -33.44 -20.84
CA GLN A 257 5.94 -33.84 -21.91
C GLN A 257 7.22 -33.00 -21.94
N GLU A 258 7.12 -31.71 -21.61
CA GLU A 258 8.22 -30.75 -21.65
C GLU A 258 8.71 -30.37 -20.23
N ASP A 259 8.07 -30.90 -19.20
CA ASP A 259 8.22 -30.53 -17.78
C ASP A 259 8.21 -29.01 -17.53
N ASN A 260 7.25 -28.35 -18.19
CA ASN A 260 7.06 -26.90 -18.17
C ASN A 260 5.82 -26.50 -17.33
N PHE A 261 5.89 -25.33 -16.70
CA PHE A 261 4.89 -24.78 -15.79
C PHE A 261 4.45 -23.38 -16.22
N CYS A 262 3.18 -23.07 -15.99
CA CYS A 262 2.71 -21.68 -15.96
C CYS A 262 1.53 -21.51 -15.01
N LEU A 263 1.24 -20.25 -14.66
CA LEU A 263 0.04 -19.91 -13.89
C LEU A 263 -1.22 -20.17 -14.72
N SER A 264 -2.29 -20.61 -14.05
CA SER A 264 -3.59 -20.71 -14.68
C SER A 264 -4.13 -19.31 -15.02
N HIS A 265 -5.00 -19.23 -16.03
CA HIS A 265 -5.59 -17.93 -16.42
C HIS A 265 -6.38 -17.31 -15.27
N GLU A 266 -7.15 -18.12 -14.53
CA GLU A 266 -7.88 -17.69 -13.33
C GLU A 266 -6.94 -17.16 -12.25
N GLU A 267 -5.79 -17.80 -12.04
CA GLU A 267 -4.81 -17.36 -11.05
C GLU A 267 -4.13 -16.05 -11.46
N ASN A 268 -3.78 -15.89 -12.74
CA ASN A 268 -3.25 -14.62 -13.25
C ASN A 268 -4.24 -13.47 -13.01
N ILE A 269 -5.52 -13.68 -13.34
CA ILE A 269 -6.57 -12.70 -13.06
C ILE A 269 -6.65 -12.39 -11.56
N ARG A 270 -6.61 -13.42 -10.71
CA ARG A 270 -6.69 -13.27 -9.26
C ARG A 270 -5.53 -12.46 -8.69
N ILE A 271 -4.30 -12.75 -9.11
CA ILE A 271 -3.10 -12.04 -8.68
C ILE A 271 -3.18 -10.57 -9.10
N ASN A 272 -3.56 -10.31 -10.35
CA ASN A 272 -3.67 -8.95 -10.87
C ASN A 272 -4.71 -8.13 -10.08
N ASP A 273 -5.85 -8.73 -9.73
CA ASP A 273 -6.84 -8.07 -8.86
C ASP A 273 -6.28 -7.68 -7.51
N GLN A 274 -5.50 -8.55 -6.90
CA GLN A 274 -4.95 -8.28 -5.57
C GLN A 274 -3.85 -7.22 -5.65
N LEU A 275 -3.00 -7.26 -6.68
CA LEU A 275 -1.98 -6.24 -6.90
C LEU A 275 -2.60 -4.86 -7.15
N LEU A 276 -3.68 -4.79 -7.93
CA LEU A 276 -4.47 -3.56 -8.05
C LEU A 276 -4.97 -3.04 -6.70
N SER A 277 -5.49 -3.95 -5.86
CA SER A 277 -5.98 -3.57 -4.54
C SER A 277 -4.87 -3.05 -3.62
N ILE A 278 -3.66 -3.61 -3.72
CA ILE A 278 -2.47 -3.11 -3.01
C ILE A 278 -2.14 -1.71 -3.52
N SER A 279 -2.00 -1.52 -4.82
CA SER A 279 -1.67 -0.22 -5.41
C SER A 279 -2.66 0.90 -5.04
N LEU A 280 -3.96 0.62 -5.07
CA LEU A 280 -4.98 1.57 -4.63
C LEU A 280 -4.92 1.85 -3.12
N SER A 281 -4.54 0.85 -2.32
CA SER A 281 -4.33 1.04 -0.89
C SER A 281 -3.10 1.91 -0.63
N GLU A 282 -2.02 1.74 -1.39
CA GLU A 282 -0.80 2.57 -1.29
C GLU A 282 -1.08 4.06 -1.56
N GLU A 283 -1.96 4.40 -2.50
CA GLU A 283 -2.36 5.79 -2.75
C GLU A 283 -3.09 6.40 -1.54
N LYS A 284 -3.98 5.64 -0.89
CA LYS A 284 -4.65 6.10 0.33
C LYS A 284 -3.68 6.27 1.49
N LEU A 285 -2.73 5.35 1.61
CA LEU A 285 -1.69 5.40 2.63
C LEU A 285 -0.79 6.62 2.46
N TYR A 286 -0.50 7.00 1.21
CA TYR A 286 0.24 8.21 0.90
C TYR A 286 -0.47 9.46 1.42
N GLU A 287 -1.79 9.57 1.24
CA GLU A 287 -2.60 10.68 1.76
C GLU A 287 -2.66 10.69 3.29
N GLU A 288 -2.71 9.53 3.94
CA GLU A 288 -2.67 9.45 5.41
C GLU A 288 -1.31 9.88 5.96
N ILE A 289 -0.22 9.42 5.35
CA ILE A 289 1.15 9.88 5.67
C ILE A 289 1.27 11.38 5.46
N LYS A 290 0.64 11.93 4.41
CA LYS A 290 0.57 13.38 4.14
C LYS A 290 -0.11 14.12 5.28
N SER A 291 -1.25 13.62 5.73
CA SER A 291 -1.96 14.19 6.88
C SER A 291 -1.08 14.23 8.13
N ILE A 292 -0.37 13.14 8.45
CA ILE A 292 0.52 13.07 9.63
C ILE A 292 1.68 14.06 9.51
N ILE A 293 2.38 14.07 8.38
CA ILE A 293 3.55 14.93 8.17
C ILE A 293 3.16 16.41 8.12
N SER A 294 1.98 16.74 7.58
CA SER A 294 1.48 18.12 7.52
C SER A 294 1.30 18.76 8.91
N LYS A 295 1.13 17.94 9.96
CA LYS A 295 1.09 18.40 11.37
C LYS A 295 2.48 18.78 11.90
N ILE A 296 3.53 18.21 11.32
CA ILE A 296 4.92 18.44 11.70
C ILE A 296 5.51 19.61 10.89
N ILE A 297 5.25 19.64 9.58
CA ILE A 297 5.77 20.66 8.67
C ILE A 297 4.78 21.03 7.57
N LEU A 298 4.68 22.33 7.29
CA LEU A 298 3.97 22.84 6.12
C LEU A 298 4.90 22.83 4.90
N THR A 299 4.54 22.07 3.88
CA THR A 299 5.35 21.89 2.67
C THR A 299 4.47 21.71 1.43
N ASP A 300 5.03 21.97 0.25
CA ASP A 300 4.37 21.77 -1.04
C ASP A 300 4.38 20.28 -1.46
N ASP A 301 3.58 19.93 -2.46
CA ASP A 301 3.42 18.53 -2.90
C ASP A 301 4.70 17.91 -3.47
N GLU A 302 5.59 18.70 -4.08
CA GLU A 302 6.84 18.21 -4.66
C GLU A 302 7.84 17.85 -3.55
N THR A 303 8.02 18.75 -2.58
CA THR A 303 8.83 18.48 -1.39
C THR A 303 8.27 17.32 -0.57
N PHE A 304 6.94 17.25 -0.42
CA PHE A 304 6.28 16.14 0.27
C PHE A 304 6.56 14.79 -0.39
N LYS A 305 6.55 14.72 -1.73
CA LYS A 305 6.83 13.50 -2.49
C LYS A 305 8.25 12.97 -2.25
N ILE A 306 9.22 13.86 -2.12
CA ILE A 306 10.61 13.50 -1.83
C ILE A 306 10.72 12.94 -0.40
N ILE A 307 10.10 13.63 0.57
CA ILE A 307 10.14 13.24 1.99
C ILE A 307 9.42 11.91 2.21
N SER A 308 8.21 11.75 1.69
CA SER A 308 7.39 10.55 1.85
C SER A 308 8.07 9.32 1.26
N LYS A 309 8.70 9.46 0.08
CA LYS A 309 9.50 8.39 -0.53
C LYS A 309 10.63 7.94 0.39
N ARG A 310 11.39 8.88 0.98
CA ARG A 310 12.46 8.55 1.93
C ARG A 310 11.92 7.92 3.21
N LEU A 311 10.82 8.43 3.76
CA LEU A 311 10.21 7.89 4.98
C LEU A 311 9.70 6.46 4.77
N LYS A 312 9.04 6.17 3.62
CA LYS A 312 8.62 4.80 3.25
C LYS A 312 9.82 3.86 3.26
N ARG A 313 10.91 4.22 2.56
CA ARG A 313 12.13 3.41 2.51
C ARG A 313 12.76 3.21 3.91
N LEU A 314 12.78 4.24 4.75
CA LEU A 314 13.32 4.14 6.11
C LEU A 314 12.48 3.21 7.00
N ILE A 315 11.15 3.31 6.92
CA ILE A 315 10.23 2.42 7.64
C ILE A 315 10.44 0.97 7.17
N GLU A 316 10.48 0.72 5.87
CA GLU A 316 10.74 -0.60 5.30
C GLU A 316 12.10 -1.16 5.76
N THR A 317 13.15 -0.33 5.71
CA THR A 317 14.50 -0.71 6.13
C THR A 317 14.52 -1.09 7.60
N PHE A 318 13.84 -0.29 8.44
CA PHE A 318 13.72 -0.54 9.87
C PHE A 318 12.96 -1.85 10.14
N LEU A 319 11.81 -2.06 9.50
CA LEU A 319 11.00 -3.27 9.68
C LEU A 319 11.75 -4.53 9.22
N LEU A 320 12.44 -4.48 8.07
CA LEU A 320 13.28 -5.59 7.60
C LEU A 320 14.39 -5.90 8.60
N ALA A 321 15.14 -4.88 9.02
CA ALA A 321 16.27 -5.10 9.93
C ALA A 321 15.82 -5.68 11.27
N ARG A 322 14.65 -5.26 11.78
CA ARG A 322 14.04 -5.86 12.97
C ARG A 322 13.64 -7.33 12.72
N GLY A 323 13.08 -7.63 11.55
CA GLY A 323 12.78 -9.01 11.13
C GLY A 323 14.03 -9.89 11.05
N GLU A 324 15.13 -9.41 10.47
CA GLU A 324 16.41 -10.13 10.32
C GLU A 324 17.07 -10.38 11.68
N VAL A 325 17.12 -9.38 12.54
CA VAL A 325 17.59 -9.53 13.93
C VAL A 325 16.74 -10.58 14.65
N PHE A 326 15.43 -10.53 14.49
CA PHE A 326 14.53 -11.48 15.14
C PHE A 326 14.74 -12.91 14.65
N ALA A 327 14.74 -13.13 13.33
CA ALA A 327 14.94 -14.44 12.72
C ALA A 327 16.30 -15.05 13.09
N SER A 328 17.38 -14.26 12.99
CA SER A 328 18.73 -14.71 13.35
C SER A 328 18.87 -15.02 14.83
N THR A 329 18.21 -14.26 15.72
CA THR A 329 18.20 -14.52 17.17
C THR A 329 17.51 -15.86 17.47
N VAL A 330 16.40 -16.15 16.79
CA VAL A 330 15.65 -17.40 16.97
C VAL A 330 16.46 -18.61 16.49
N GLU A 331 17.10 -18.50 15.32
CA GLU A 331 17.85 -19.62 14.75
C GLU A 331 19.19 -19.85 15.47
N ASN A 332 19.94 -18.78 15.73
CA ASN A 332 21.27 -18.85 16.34
C ASN A 332 21.25 -18.91 17.88
N LYS A 333 20.07 -18.77 18.50
CA LYS A 333 19.88 -18.77 19.97
C LYS A 333 20.76 -17.73 20.69
N THR A 334 21.03 -16.61 20.04
CA THR A 334 21.84 -15.53 20.61
C THR A 334 20.99 -14.67 21.55
N GLN A 335 21.62 -13.99 22.50
CA GLN A 335 20.95 -12.94 23.28
C GLN A 335 21.06 -11.62 22.51
N TYR A 336 19.92 -10.99 22.28
CA TYR A 336 19.85 -9.68 21.64
C TYR A 336 19.26 -8.65 22.61
N GLN A 337 19.95 -7.52 22.78
CA GLN A 337 19.48 -6.39 23.58
C GLN A 337 18.87 -5.34 22.64
N ILE A 338 17.64 -4.94 22.91
CA ILE A 338 16.93 -3.93 22.12
C ILE A 338 17.19 -2.55 22.73
N ASN A 339 17.96 -1.68 22.04
CA ASN A 339 18.10 -0.26 22.40
C ASN A 339 17.20 0.60 21.50
N ARG A 340 16.17 1.21 22.09
CA ARG A 340 15.04 1.82 21.36
C ARG A 340 15.41 3.04 20.52
N GLU A 341 16.31 3.90 21.01
CA GLU A 341 16.66 5.19 20.39
C GLU A 341 17.91 5.11 19.50
N GLU A 342 18.94 4.36 19.91
CA GLU A 342 20.20 4.24 19.16
C GLU A 342 20.05 3.50 17.82
N ASP A 343 19.06 2.60 17.72
CA ASP A 343 18.88 1.78 16.52
C ASP A 343 18.28 2.56 15.35
N LEU A 344 17.29 3.45 15.58
CA LEU A 344 16.61 4.16 14.48
C LEU A 344 17.53 5.20 13.83
N ASP A 345 18.23 5.98 14.64
CA ASP A 345 19.15 7.03 14.15
C ASP A 345 20.26 6.45 13.29
N LYS A 346 20.74 5.23 13.62
CA LYS A 346 21.71 4.50 12.80
C LYS A 346 21.18 4.25 11.38
N TYR A 347 19.92 3.82 11.22
CA TYR A 347 19.33 3.60 9.91
C TYR A 347 19.09 4.91 9.14
N ILE A 348 18.67 5.98 9.84
CA ILE A 348 18.49 7.31 9.26
C ILE A 348 19.82 7.84 8.71
N ILE A 349 20.87 7.81 9.51
CA ILE A 349 22.20 8.28 9.12
C ILE A 349 22.74 7.47 7.93
N ASN A 350 22.56 6.15 7.96
CA ASN A 350 22.99 5.28 6.86
C ASN A 350 22.23 5.58 5.56
N ASP A 351 20.91 5.79 5.61
CA ASP A 351 20.11 6.16 4.43
C ASP A 351 20.55 7.50 3.84
N ILE A 352 20.76 8.52 4.68
CA ILE A 352 21.21 9.85 4.23
C ILE A 352 22.55 9.74 3.49
N ASN A 353 23.46 8.90 3.99
CA ASN A 353 24.77 8.70 3.39
C ASN A 353 24.72 7.92 2.07
N LYS A 354 23.89 6.86 2.01
CA LYS A 354 23.76 5.98 0.84
C LYS A 354 22.93 6.61 -0.27
N ASN A 355 21.81 7.23 0.08
CA ASN A 355 20.80 7.75 -0.84
C ASN A 355 20.79 9.28 -0.79
N LYS A 356 21.87 9.92 -1.25
CA LYS A 356 22.02 11.38 -1.24
C LYS A 356 20.95 12.05 -2.09
N LEU A 357 20.47 13.19 -1.60
CA LEU A 357 19.58 14.06 -2.38
C LEU A 357 20.38 14.71 -3.51
N THR A 358 19.70 15.03 -4.62
CA THR A 358 20.27 15.91 -5.65
C THR A 358 20.37 17.34 -5.12
N LYS A 359 21.23 18.17 -5.70
CA LYS A 359 21.40 19.58 -5.29
C LYS A 359 20.08 20.37 -5.29
N ASN A 360 19.17 20.06 -6.21
CA ASN A 360 17.86 20.69 -6.30
C ASN A 360 16.95 20.28 -5.13
N GLU A 361 16.91 18.98 -4.82
CA GLU A 361 16.15 18.44 -3.69
C GLU A 361 16.72 18.90 -2.35
N GLU A 362 18.05 18.98 -2.21
CA GLU A 362 18.72 19.55 -1.04
C GLU A 362 18.33 21.02 -0.84
N SER A 363 18.29 21.82 -1.90
CA SER A 363 17.87 23.22 -1.83
C SER A 363 16.40 23.35 -1.42
N LEU A 364 15.51 22.53 -1.99
CA LEU A 364 14.09 22.49 -1.64
C LEU A 364 13.91 22.16 -0.15
N ILE A 365 14.55 21.08 0.31
CA ILE A 365 14.43 20.61 1.70
C ILE A 365 15.10 21.58 2.68
N SER A 366 16.31 22.05 2.40
CA SER A 366 17.05 22.97 3.28
C SER A 366 16.33 24.31 3.47
N SER A 367 15.54 24.74 2.48
CA SER A 367 14.73 25.97 2.58
C SER A 367 13.56 25.83 3.55
N LYS A 368 13.17 24.61 3.92
CA LYS A 368 12.01 24.29 4.76
C LYS A 368 12.37 23.60 6.07
N VAL A 369 13.47 22.84 6.09
CA VAL A 369 13.97 22.08 7.24
C VAL A 369 15.39 22.56 7.55
N LEU A 370 15.62 23.11 8.73
CA LEU A 370 16.97 23.46 9.20
C LEU A 370 17.84 22.19 9.22
N ASN A 371 19.02 22.21 8.58
CA ASN A 371 19.85 21.01 8.33
C ASN A 371 20.21 20.19 9.58
N SER A 372 20.40 20.81 10.74
CA SER A 372 20.64 20.10 12.02
C SER A 372 19.39 19.42 12.60
N SER A 373 18.21 19.79 12.09
CA SER A 373 16.91 19.22 12.46
C SER A 373 16.40 18.18 11.44
N TYR A 374 17.10 17.89 10.34
CA TYR A 374 16.57 16.98 9.33
C TYR A 374 16.55 15.52 9.79
N THR A 375 17.62 15.05 10.46
CA THR A 375 17.65 13.72 11.09
C THR A 375 16.57 13.59 12.17
N ASN A 376 16.46 14.60 13.05
CA ASN A 376 15.44 14.66 14.08
C ASN A 376 14.02 14.69 13.48
N PHE A 377 13.82 15.44 12.39
CA PHE A 377 12.56 15.49 11.65
C PHE A 377 12.18 14.12 11.09
N LEU A 378 13.13 13.39 10.47
CA LEU A 378 12.88 12.04 9.98
C LEU A 378 12.54 11.09 11.14
N SER A 379 13.27 11.18 12.25
CA SER A 379 13.03 10.36 13.45
C SER A 379 11.63 10.61 14.03
N ILE A 380 11.27 11.88 14.27
CA ILE A 380 9.93 12.27 14.74
C ILE A 380 8.85 11.81 13.76
N SER A 381 9.06 11.99 12.45
CA SER A 381 8.09 11.60 11.42
C SER A 381 7.85 10.09 11.42
N ILE A 382 8.90 9.27 11.51
CA ILE A 382 8.79 7.81 11.59
C ILE A 382 8.03 7.40 12.86
N VAL A 383 8.39 7.98 14.01
CA VAL A 383 7.73 7.68 15.29
C VAL A 383 6.25 8.06 15.23
N SER A 384 5.90 9.23 14.69
CA SER A 384 4.51 9.67 14.52
C SER A 384 3.74 8.78 13.55
N ILE A 385 4.34 8.31 12.44
CA ILE A 385 3.70 7.36 11.52
C ILE A 385 3.41 6.02 12.23
N LEU A 386 4.37 5.50 13.00
CA LEU A 386 4.22 4.24 13.70
C LEU A 386 3.23 4.32 14.87
N ARG A 387 3.11 5.47 15.53
CA ARG A 387 2.28 5.67 16.73
C ARG A 387 0.88 6.20 16.42
N ASP A 388 0.80 7.26 15.63
CA ASP A 388 -0.41 8.07 15.43
C ASP A 388 -1.16 7.69 14.14
N SER A 389 -0.84 6.53 13.56
CA SER A 389 -1.55 6.00 12.39
C SER A 389 -2.99 5.62 12.72
N GLY A 390 -3.89 5.93 11.78
CA GLY A 390 -5.24 5.44 11.74
C GLY A 390 -5.29 3.93 11.51
N GLU A 391 -6.49 3.36 11.57
CA GLU A 391 -6.70 1.91 11.54
C GLU A 391 -6.20 1.26 10.23
N GLU A 392 -6.38 1.95 9.10
CA GLU A 392 -5.98 1.46 7.77
C GLU A 392 -4.45 1.42 7.62
N LEU A 393 -3.75 2.53 7.91
CA LEU A 393 -2.29 2.58 7.93
C LEU A 393 -1.67 1.63 8.95
N ARG A 394 -2.24 1.51 10.14
CA ARG A 394 -1.75 0.55 11.15
C ARG A 394 -1.88 -0.90 10.67
N THR A 395 -2.99 -1.24 10.02
CA THR A 395 -3.20 -2.57 9.42
C THR A 395 -2.21 -2.81 8.29
N HIS A 396 -1.91 -1.80 7.47
CA HIS A 396 -0.87 -1.91 6.45
C HIS A 396 0.54 -2.11 7.04
N LEU A 397 0.95 -1.26 7.99
CA LEU A 397 2.26 -1.37 8.65
C LEU A 397 2.45 -2.73 9.34
N ARG A 398 1.39 -3.27 9.97
CA ARG A 398 1.41 -4.62 10.52
C ARG A 398 1.63 -5.68 9.44
N ARG A 399 0.87 -5.63 8.34
CA ARG A 399 1.05 -6.55 7.20
C ARG A 399 2.47 -6.48 6.63
N MET A 400 3.01 -5.28 6.48
CA MET A 400 4.40 -5.09 6.04
C MET A 400 5.38 -5.73 7.02
N ALA A 401 5.24 -5.45 8.32
CA ALA A 401 6.10 -6.02 9.35
C ALA A 401 6.07 -7.55 9.38
N ASP A 402 4.88 -8.16 9.26
CA ASP A 402 4.70 -9.61 9.19
C ASP A 402 5.38 -10.19 7.94
N THR A 403 5.22 -9.53 6.79
CA THR A 403 5.81 -9.96 5.51
C THR A 403 7.35 -9.88 5.53
N TYR A 404 7.91 -8.78 6.04
CA TYR A 404 9.36 -8.63 6.20
C TYR A 404 9.93 -9.65 7.20
N THR A 405 9.21 -9.90 8.30
CA THR A 405 9.60 -10.92 9.28
C THR A 405 9.58 -12.31 8.65
N MET A 406 8.55 -12.64 7.87
CA MET A 406 8.47 -13.90 7.13
C MET A 406 9.64 -14.06 6.14
N MET A 407 9.95 -13.01 5.38
CA MET A 407 11.07 -13.01 4.45
C MET A 407 12.41 -13.18 5.17
N ALA A 408 12.59 -12.54 6.32
CA ALA A 408 13.78 -12.71 7.16
C ALA A 408 13.92 -14.15 7.66
N PHE A 409 12.84 -14.77 8.16
CA PHE A 409 12.86 -16.18 8.53
C PHE A 409 13.22 -17.08 7.36
N LEU A 410 12.65 -16.85 6.18
CA LEU A 410 12.97 -17.63 4.99
C LEU A 410 14.42 -17.50 4.56
N ARG A 411 15.10 -16.38 4.85
CA ARG A 411 16.53 -16.20 4.59
C ARG A 411 17.41 -16.99 5.56
N GLU A 412 17.00 -17.08 6.81
CA GLU A 412 17.74 -17.82 7.85
C GLU A 412 17.48 -19.33 7.80
N THR A 413 16.22 -19.73 7.58
CA THR A 413 15.82 -21.14 7.61
C THR A 413 14.68 -21.44 6.64
N PRO A 414 14.76 -22.53 5.87
CA PRO A 414 13.69 -22.92 4.96
C PRO A 414 12.49 -23.53 5.71
N ASP A 415 12.66 -24.01 6.95
CA ASP A 415 11.57 -24.52 7.78
C ASP A 415 11.10 -23.51 8.83
N VAL A 416 10.51 -22.42 8.35
CA VAL A 416 9.99 -21.31 9.16
C VAL A 416 9.01 -21.79 10.24
N GLN A 417 8.11 -22.73 9.92
CA GLN A 417 7.13 -23.23 10.88
C GLN A 417 7.81 -23.87 12.10
N SER A 418 8.85 -24.67 11.88
CA SER A 418 9.59 -25.32 12.95
C SER A 418 10.31 -24.31 13.83
N ALA A 419 10.98 -23.31 13.23
CA ALA A 419 11.64 -22.23 13.96
C ALA A 419 10.65 -21.45 14.86
N VAL A 420 9.50 -21.06 14.29
CA VAL A 420 8.44 -20.35 15.01
C VAL A 420 7.82 -21.21 16.13
N ASN A 421 7.53 -22.48 15.87
CA ASN A 421 6.99 -23.40 16.88
C ASN A 421 7.96 -23.64 18.05
N LYS A 422 9.27 -23.76 17.77
CA LYS A 422 10.30 -23.90 18.81
C LYS A 422 10.31 -22.69 19.75
N MET A 423 10.16 -21.48 19.20
CA MET A 423 10.11 -20.25 20.00
C MET A 423 8.86 -20.18 20.88
N PHE A 424 7.68 -20.42 20.32
CA PHE A 424 6.41 -20.22 21.05
C PHE A 424 6.01 -21.38 21.97
N SER A 425 6.51 -22.60 21.76
CA SER A 425 6.13 -23.73 22.60
C SER A 425 6.64 -23.64 24.05
N HIS A 426 7.78 -22.97 24.30
CA HIS A 426 8.40 -22.90 25.64
C HIS A 426 9.21 -21.61 25.90
N GLY A 427 8.94 -20.53 25.14
CA GLY A 427 9.68 -19.27 25.24
C GLY A 427 9.74 -18.75 26.67
N SER A 428 10.95 -18.46 27.16
CA SER A 428 11.19 -17.86 28.47
C SER A 428 11.91 -16.54 28.24
N ILE A 429 11.31 -15.44 28.68
CA ILE A 429 11.86 -14.08 28.51
C ILE A 429 12.23 -13.54 29.89
N TRP A 430 13.47 -13.06 30.04
CA TRP A 430 13.91 -12.34 31.23
C TRP A 430 13.67 -10.85 31.01
N LEU A 431 12.94 -10.23 31.94
CA LEU A 431 12.62 -8.81 31.92
C LEU A 431 13.64 -8.05 32.77
N ASP A 432 14.05 -6.88 32.28
CA ASP A 432 14.90 -5.94 33.00
C ASP A 432 14.07 -4.95 33.82
N THR A 433 14.76 -4.13 34.62
CA THR A 433 14.14 -3.07 35.43
C THR A 433 13.35 -2.09 34.56
N GLY A 434 13.86 -1.74 33.37
CA GLY A 434 13.22 -0.79 32.46
C GLY A 434 11.83 -1.24 32.07
N ILE A 435 11.67 -2.47 31.57
CA ILE A 435 10.37 -3.00 31.14
C ILE A 435 9.41 -3.11 32.33
N ILE A 436 9.88 -3.53 33.51
CA ILE A 436 9.03 -3.62 34.70
C ILE A 436 8.53 -2.23 35.11
N LEU A 437 9.40 -1.20 35.07
CA LEU A 437 8.98 0.18 35.34
C LEU A 437 7.97 0.69 34.31
N PHE A 438 8.13 0.39 33.03
CA PHE A 438 7.13 0.75 32.02
C PHE A 438 5.79 0.04 32.26
N LEU A 439 5.80 -1.26 32.58
CA LEU A 439 4.57 -2.00 32.90
C LEU A 439 3.86 -1.44 34.15
N LEU A 440 4.62 -1.06 35.17
CA LEU A 440 4.08 -0.39 36.36
C LEU A 440 3.51 0.98 35.99
N ALA A 441 4.21 1.76 35.17
CA ALA A 441 3.71 3.05 34.70
C ALA A 441 2.40 2.92 33.91
N GLU A 442 2.33 1.94 33.00
CA GLU A 442 1.10 1.68 32.23
C GLU A 442 -0.05 1.17 33.11
N SER A 443 0.25 0.47 34.20
CA SER A 443 -0.79 0.04 35.16
C SER A 443 -1.45 1.19 35.91
N LEU A 444 -0.85 2.39 35.89
CA LEU A 444 -1.42 3.62 36.47
C LEU A 444 -2.37 4.32 35.49
N SER A 445 -2.39 3.92 34.22
CA SER A 445 -3.29 4.45 33.18
C SER A 445 -4.59 3.65 33.13
N GLU A 446 -5.72 4.32 32.83
CA GLU A 446 -7.00 3.64 32.56
C GLU A 446 -7.02 2.93 31.19
N GLU A 447 -6.16 3.37 30.26
CA GLU A 447 -6.01 2.74 28.94
C GLU A 447 -4.93 1.65 28.96
N GLU A 448 -5.19 0.51 28.30
CA GLU A 448 -4.17 -0.51 28.07
C GLU A 448 -3.15 -0.02 27.04
N LEU A 449 -1.96 0.31 27.54
CA LEU A 449 -0.85 0.82 26.75
C LEU A 449 0.02 -0.33 26.20
N GLN A 450 1.03 0.05 25.40
CA GLN A 450 1.77 -0.83 24.50
C GLN A 450 2.42 -2.05 25.19
N PHE A 451 3.10 -1.87 26.32
CA PHE A 451 3.83 -2.95 26.99
C PHE A 451 2.87 -3.97 27.61
N THR A 452 1.76 -3.52 28.17
CA THR A 452 0.70 -4.34 28.77
C THR A 452 0.07 -5.23 27.71
N LEU A 453 -0.25 -4.66 26.54
CA LEU A 453 -0.79 -5.42 25.41
C LEU A 453 0.20 -6.48 24.91
N LEU A 454 1.49 -6.14 24.81
CA LEU A 454 2.55 -7.06 24.39
C LEU A 454 2.71 -8.24 25.36
N VAL A 455 2.81 -7.96 26.66
CA VAL A 455 2.96 -9.00 27.69
C VAL A 455 1.73 -9.90 27.71
N LYS A 456 0.51 -9.34 27.68
CA LYS A 456 -0.73 -10.14 27.62
C LYS A 456 -0.79 -11.02 26.38
N ALA A 457 -0.43 -10.50 25.22
CA ALA A 457 -0.41 -11.28 23.98
C ALA A 457 0.59 -12.44 24.07
N ALA A 458 1.79 -12.18 24.57
CA ALA A 458 2.82 -13.20 24.76
C ALA A 458 2.42 -14.27 25.81
N THR A 459 1.80 -13.87 26.93
CA THR A 459 1.31 -14.85 27.91
C THR A 459 0.21 -15.74 27.33
N LYS A 460 -0.68 -15.18 26.50
CA LYS A 460 -1.72 -15.96 25.79
C LYS A 460 -1.13 -17.00 24.83
N THR A 461 0.07 -16.78 24.32
CA THR A 461 0.78 -17.74 23.45
C THR A 461 1.64 -18.74 24.23
N GLY A 462 1.62 -18.71 25.57
CA GLY A 462 2.36 -19.64 26.42
C GLY A 462 3.78 -19.20 26.79
N ILE A 463 4.19 -17.98 26.44
CA ILE A 463 5.48 -17.43 26.83
C ILE A 463 5.48 -17.14 28.34
N ARG A 464 6.56 -17.54 29.01
CA ARG A 464 6.78 -17.28 30.44
C ARG A 464 7.76 -16.12 30.63
N PHE A 465 7.43 -15.23 31.55
CA PHE A 465 8.27 -14.10 31.92
C PHE A 465 8.95 -14.35 33.25
N PHE A 466 10.23 -13.99 33.34
CA PHE A 466 11.05 -14.13 34.52
C PHE A 466 11.73 -12.80 34.84
N VAL A 467 11.97 -12.55 36.12
CA VAL A 467 12.79 -11.44 36.60
C VAL A 467 13.84 -12.01 37.54
N THR A 468 15.02 -11.38 37.58
CA THR A 468 16.05 -11.73 38.56
C THR A 468 15.82 -10.94 39.85
N GLN A 469 16.41 -11.42 40.96
CA GLN A 469 16.31 -10.71 42.24
C GLN A 469 16.87 -9.27 42.15
N GLY A 470 17.97 -9.07 41.42
CA GLY A 470 18.57 -7.74 41.25
C GLY A 470 17.63 -6.75 40.55
N VAL A 471 16.81 -7.20 39.61
CA VAL A 471 15.79 -6.36 38.96
C VAL A 471 14.73 -5.93 39.98
N LEU A 472 14.28 -6.84 40.86
CA LEU A 472 13.31 -6.51 41.90
C LEU A 472 13.86 -5.47 42.89
N GLU A 473 15.12 -5.63 43.31
CA GLU A 473 15.80 -4.68 44.21
C GLU A 473 15.95 -3.29 43.56
N GLU A 474 16.22 -3.23 42.25
CA GLU A 474 16.32 -1.97 41.52
C GLU A 474 14.96 -1.28 41.36
N VAL A 475 13.90 -2.04 41.04
CA VAL A 475 12.52 -1.53 40.99
C VAL A 475 12.09 -1.01 42.36
N GLU A 476 12.35 -1.76 43.43
CA GLU A 476 12.05 -1.35 44.81
C GLU A 476 12.77 -0.05 45.16
N ARG A 477 14.08 0.03 44.87
CA ARG A 477 14.87 1.25 45.10
C ARG A 477 14.31 2.44 44.33
N HIS A 478 13.84 2.24 43.10
CA HIS A 478 13.21 3.29 42.29
C HIS A 478 11.88 3.75 42.87
N LEU A 479 11.03 2.83 43.34
CA LEU A 479 9.78 3.17 44.04
C LEU A 479 10.03 3.96 45.32
N ASN A 480 11.00 3.53 46.14
CA ASN A 480 11.42 4.24 47.35
C ASN A 480 11.93 5.65 47.05
N ARG A 481 12.64 5.81 45.92
CA ARG A 481 13.08 7.13 45.42
C ARG A 481 11.89 8.03 45.06
N CYS A 482 10.83 7.49 44.46
CA CYS A 482 9.60 8.24 44.17
C CYS A 482 8.90 8.71 45.45
N ILE A 483 8.78 7.85 46.46
CA ILE A 483 8.19 8.19 47.76
C ILE A 483 9.01 9.27 48.47
N THR A 484 10.34 9.15 48.43
CA THR A 484 11.24 10.14 49.01
C THR A 484 11.08 11.50 48.34
N TYR A 485 10.98 11.51 47.00
CA TYR A 485 10.73 12.73 46.23
C TYR A 485 9.43 13.43 46.63
N ILE A 486 8.32 12.67 46.77
CA ILE A 486 7.01 13.20 47.20
C ILE A 486 7.07 13.85 48.58
N ASN A 487 7.82 13.23 49.50
CA ASN A 487 7.90 13.67 50.89
C ASN A 487 8.91 14.82 51.10
N MET A 488 9.68 15.19 50.07
CA MET A 488 10.60 16.32 50.14
C MET A 488 9.93 17.63 49.70
N PRO A 489 10.23 18.77 50.37
CA PRO A 489 9.83 20.09 49.88
C PRO A 489 10.42 20.34 48.48
N ASN A 490 9.66 20.98 47.59
CA ASN A 490 9.95 21.24 46.16
C ASN A 490 11.33 21.89 45.84
N SER A 491 12.14 22.25 46.84
CA SER A 491 13.44 22.90 46.72
C SER A 491 14.63 22.10 47.27
N GLN A 492 14.42 20.89 47.78
CA GLN A 492 15.48 20.07 48.42
C GLN A 492 15.90 18.83 47.63
N TRP A 493 15.23 18.51 46.53
CA TRP A 493 15.59 17.37 45.70
C TRP A 493 16.73 17.73 44.74
N GLU A 494 17.90 17.12 44.95
CA GLU A 494 19.02 17.22 44.02
C GLU A 494 19.05 15.99 43.08
N GLY A 495 18.67 16.22 41.82
CA GLY A 495 18.78 15.22 40.75
C GLY A 495 17.52 15.12 39.88
N ASN A 496 17.53 14.15 38.96
CA ASN A 496 16.40 13.92 38.06
C ASN A 496 15.15 13.47 38.83
N ILE A 497 13.99 13.93 38.37
CA ILE A 497 12.68 13.48 38.84
C ILE A 497 12.56 11.97 38.59
N PRO A 498 12.15 11.17 39.59
CA PRO A 498 11.97 9.73 39.40
C PRO A 498 10.92 9.41 38.32
N PHE A 499 11.25 8.48 37.42
CA PHE A 499 10.44 8.15 36.24
C PHE A 499 8.96 7.82 36.51
N LEU A 500 8.66 6.98 37.51
CA LEU A 500 7.27 6.61 37.80
C LEU A 500 6.47 7.81 38.32
N TYR A 501 7.11 8.66 39.11
CA TYR A 501 6.49 9.90 39.58
C TYR A 501 6.22 10.87 38.43
N SER A 502 7.15 11.00 37.48
CA SER A 502 6.95 11.87 36.30
C SER A 502 5.86 11.39 35.34
N ILE A 503 5.43 10.14 35.43
CA ILE A 503 4.29 9.62 34.64
C ILE A 503 2.97 9.75 35.41
N TYR A 504 3.02 9.70 36.74
CA TYR A 504 1.83 9.82 37.60
C TYR A 504 1.22 11.23 37.60
N ILE A 505 2.05 12.27 37.40
CA ILE A 505 1.64 13.68 37.26
C ILE A 505 1.48 14.01 35.78
#